data_AF-A0A920MDC4-F1
#
_entry.id   AF-A0A920MDC4-F1
#
_cell.length_a   1.000
_cell.length_b   1.000
_cell.length_c   1.000
_cell.angle_alpha   90.00
_cell.angle_beta   90.00
_cell.angle_gamma   90.00
#
_symmetry.space_group_name_H-M   'P 1'
#
loop_
_entity.id
_entity.type
_entity.pdbx_description
1 polymer ?
#
loop_
_entity_poly.entity_id
_entity_poly.type
_entity_poly.pdbx_seq_one_letter_code
_entity_poly.pdbx_strand_id
1 'polypeptide(L)'
;MVEAILLAGTDTTRNQLGATIAVLADHPDQYQALRNDPSLIPAAVEESLRYISAVRTTGRLATTDQVIDGILFPAGSTVLLGLHAGGLSEAEEQGFEFNIFRESGCPHLAFGSGAHHCLGASLARAELQEALGSFVEKVSSYELVSPVEWKPLSMGIWGPAKLEIKILAEGKSDKSQNQTDFKTTVKAESKLENNESSEVVNQWIREADETRRTLRLSIPGLIRKPKFPPLTRLLTTVFRFGKAFIMWKIRDRKAEGPEKQALLYERLRHVAELQGPTYVKLAQLISAAEGVFPEALVAECKKCRDQVSPEPWAEVSKVLNDELGNRRSDIVSVNQIPIAAASIAQVHEAVLSNGSDVVIKIQRPGIRKKVMTI
;
A
#
# COMPACT_ATOMS: atom_id res chain seq x y z
N MET A 1 -12.11 0.33 -9.06
CA MET A 1 -11.61 -0.70 -8.10
C MET A 1 -10.09 -0.65 -7.96
N VAL A 2 -9.30 -0.81 -9.03
CA VAL A 2 -7.83 -0.58 -8.96
C VAL A 2 -7.51 0.84 -8.47
N GLU A 3 -8.22 1.84 -9.00
CA GLU A 3 -8.14 3.23 -8.54
C GLU A 3 -8.45 3.39 -7.04
N ALA A 4 -9.49 2.72 -6.53
CA ALA A 4 -9.85 2.76 -5.12
C ALA A 4 -8.77 2.13 -4.22
N ILE A 5 -8.12 1.05 -4.68
CA ILE A 5 -7.01 0.40 -3.95
C ILE A 5 -5.77 1.30 -3.96
N LEU A 6 -5.46 1.91 -5.11
CA LEU A 6 -4.33 2.84 -5.20
C LEU A 6 -4.54 4.05 -4.29
N LEU A 7 -5.71 4.68 -4.35
CA LEU A 7 -6.07 5.80 -3.46
C LEU A 7 -6.01 5.39 -1.98
N ALA A 8 -6.59 4.23 -1.63
CA ALA A 8 -6.61 3.74 -0.25
C ALA A 8 -5.23 3.41 0.32
N GLY A 9 -4.26 3.03 -0.52
CA GLY A 9 -2.90 2.67 -0.12
C GLY A 9 -1.84 3.75 -0.32
N THR A 10 -2.20 4.92 -0.88
CA THR A 10 -1.23 6.02 -1.07
C THR A 10 -1.58 7.24 -0.23
N ASP A 11 -2.81 7.74 -0.32
CA ASP A 11 -3.17 8.99 0.33
C ASP A 11 -3.21 8.85 1.86
N THR A 12 -3.64 7.70 2.37
CA THR A 12 -3.71 7.42 3.82
C THR A 12 -2.32 7.41 4.45
N THR A 13 -1.40 6.57 3.95
CA THR A 13 -0.02 6.47 4.48
C THR A 13 0.74 7.79 4.34
N ARG A 14 0.64 8.47 3.18
CA ARG A 14 1.30 9.77 2.96
C ARG A 14 0.84 10.82 3.97
N ASN A 15 -0.47 10.94 4.16
CA ASN A 15 -1.02 11.93 5.08
C ASN A 15 -0.69 11.58 6.53
N GLN A 16 -0.71 10.29 6.88
CA GLN A 16 -0.34 9.84 8.22
C GLN A 16 1.13 10.16 8.53
N LEU A 17 2.05 9.88 7.61
CA LEU A 17 3.47 10.23 7.79
C LEU A 17 3.65 11.74 7.99
N GLY A 18 3.00 12.56 7.17
CA GLY A 18 3.04 14.02 7.31
C GLY A 18 2.48 14.49 8.66
N ALA A 19 1.39 13.89 9.14
CA ALA A 19 0.82 14.19 10.44
C ALA A 19 1.76 13.79 11.59
N THR A 20 2.42 12.62 11.49
CA THR A 20 3.44 12.19 12.46
C THR A 20 4.58 13.20 12.57
N ILE A 21 5.14 13.64 11.43
CA ILE A 21 6.23 14.63 11.40
C ILE A 21 5.75 15.97 11.98
N ALA A 22 4.54 16.40 11.65
CA ALA A 22 3.98 17.63 12.21
C ALA A 22 3.85 17.58 13.74
N VAL A 23 3.32 16.49 14.30
CA VAL A 23 3.14 16.36 15.75
C VAL A 23 4.48 16.23 16.47
N LEU A 24 5.44 15.49 15.93
CA LEU A 24 6.76 15.36 16.53
C LEU A 24 7.56 16.67 16.52
N ALA A 25 7.28 17.58 15.59
CA ALA A 25 7.88 18.91 15.61
C ALA A 25 7.47 19.74 16.84
N ASP A 26 6.24 19.53 17.34
CA ASP A 26 5.73 20.15 18.57
C ASP A 26 6.17 19.39 19.85
N HIS A 27 6.83 18.22 19.70
CA HIS A 27 7.31 17.36 20.80
C HIS A 27 8.78 16.99 20.62
N PRO A 28 9.72 17.97 20.65
CA PRO A 28 11.13 17.74 20.34
C PRO A 28 11.83 16.79 21.33
N ASP A 29 11.35 16.71 22.57
CA ASP A 29 11.80 15.76 23.60
C ASP A 29 11.48 14.31 23.20
N GLN A 30 10.26 14.03 22.74
CA GLN A 30 9.86 12.72 22.25
C GLN A 30 10.55 12.38 20.91
N TYR A 31 10.77 13.37 20.05
CA TYR A 31 11.58 13.18 18.84
C TYR A 31 13.02 12.78 19.16
N GLN A 32 13.64 13.43 20.14
CA GLN A 32 14.99 13.08 20.59
C GLN A 32 15.04 11.69 21.22
N ALA A 33 13.99 11.28 21.95
CA ALA A 33 13.89 9.93 22.48
C ALA A 33 13.84 8.88 21.36
N LEU A 34 13.09 9.09 20.29
CA LEU A 34 13.08 8.22 19.09
C LEU A 34 14.46 8.11 18.45
N ARG A 35 15.23 9.21 18.42
CA ARG A 35 16.61 9.20 17.90
C ARG A 35 17.55 8.39 18.79
N ASN A 36 17.39 8.50 20.10
CA ASN A 36 18.25 7.81 21.05
C ASN A 36 17.92 6.31 21.14
N ASP A 37 16.66 5.95 20.92
CA ASP A 37 16.17 4.58 20.95
C ASP A 37 15.19 4.30 19.80
N PRO A 38 15.70 3.81 18.65
CA PRO A 38 14.86 3.43 17.51
C PRO A 38 13.85 2.30 17.81
N SER A 39 14.00 1.56 18.93
CA SER A 39 13.02 0.54 19.31
C SER A 39 11.65 1.13 19.68
N LEU A 40 11.57 2.44 19.90
CA LEU A 40 10.34 3.19 20.16
C LEU A 40 9.52 3.49 18.88
N ILE A 41 10.09 3.30 17.69
CA ILE A 41 9.43 3.63 16.41
C ILE A 41 8.07 2.94 16.25
N PRO A 42 7.91 1.62 16.50
CA PRO A 42 6.61 0.97 16.39
C PRO A 42 5.55 1.60 17.30
N ALA A 43 5.91 1.91 18.55
CA ALA A 43 5.01 2.55 19.51
C ALA A 43 4.63 3.98 19.09
N ALA A 44 5.59 4.76 18.60
CA ALA A 44 5.33 6.11 18.07
C ALA A 44 4.40 6.10 16.84
N VAL A 45 4.49 5.09 15.99
CA VAL A 45 3.58 4.93 14.84
C VAL A 45 2.15 4.65 15.30
N GLU A 46 1.95 3.72 16.25
CA GLU A 46 0.60 3.46 16.80
C GLU A 46 0.05 4.68 17.55
N GLU A 47 0.89 5.39 18.31
CA GLU A 47 0.48 6.60 19.02
C GLU A 47 0.08 7.72 18.04
N SER A 48 0.82 7.91 16.95
CA SER A 48 0.45 8.87 15.90
C SER A 48 -0.87 8.50 15.23
N LEU A 49 -1.09 7.22 14.94
CA LEU A 49 -2.35 6.71 14.39
C LEU A 49 -3.53 6.98 15.33
N ARG A 50 -3.33 6.84 16.65
CA ARG A 50 -4.33 7.15 17.67
C ARG A 50 -4.58 8.66 17.78
N TYR A 51 -3.52 9.43 17.97
CA TYR A 51 -3.58 10.85 18.30
C TYR A 51 -4.00 11.73 17.12
N ILE A 52 -3.53 11.44 15.90
CA ILE A 52 -3.77 12.26 14.71
C ILE A 52 -4.02 11.42 13.44
N SER A 53 -5.00 10.55 13.50
CA SER A 53 -5.33 9.67 12.36
C SER A 53 -5.66 10.44 11.07
N ALA A 54 -5.08 9.98 9.96
CA ALA A 54 -5.42 10.43 8.61
C ALA A 54 -6.85 10.04 8.19
N VAL A 55 -7.45 9.01 8.79
CA VAL A 55 -8.84 8.61 8.55
C VAL A 55 -9.67 9.01 9.77
N ARG A 56 -10.38 10.15 9.66
CA ARG A 56 -11.13 10.70 10.80
C ARG A 56 -12.55 10.20 10.90
N THR A 57 -13.19 9.87 9.78
CA THR A 57 -14.58 9.43 9.75
C THR A 57 -14.86 8.38 8.69
N THR A 58 -15.89 7.56 8.92
CA THR A 58 -16.44 6.64 7.93
C THR A 58 -17.97 6.67 7.99
N GLY A 59 -18.62 6.54 6.84
CA GLY A 59 -20.08 6.50 6.76
C GLY A 59 -20.64 5.10 6.92
N ARG A 60 -21.81 4.99 7.56
CA ARG A 60 -22.68 3.81 7.61
C ARG A 60 -24.10 4.20 7.24
N LEU A 61 -24.86 3.23 6.74
CA LEU A 61 -26.29 3.38 6.46
C LEU A 61 -27.06 2.51 7.45
N ALA A 62 -28.00 3.10 8.20
CA ALA A 62 -28.94 2.34 9.00
C ALA A 62 -29.90 1.59 8.06
N THR A 63 -29.82 0.26 8.00
CA THR A 63 -30.68 -0.55 7.12
C THR A 63 -32.07 -0.80 7.72
N THR A 64 -32.16 -0.70 9.04
CA THR A 64 -33.39 -0.78 9.84
C THR A 64 -33.35 0.34 10.88
N ASP A 65 -34.47 0.60 11.53
CA ASP A 65 -34.50 1.47 12.70
C ASP A 65 -33.59 0.88 13.78
N GLN A 66 -32.67 1.69 14.32
CA GLN A 66 -31.69 1.30 15.32
C GLN A 66 -31.70 2.28 16.48
N VAL A 67 -31.66 1.80 17.72
CA VAL A 67 -31.47 2.64 18.91
C VAL A 67 -30.07 2.37 19.47
N ILE A 68 -29.22 3.39 19.51
CA ILE A 68 -27.85 3.32 20.06
C ILE A 68 -27.73 4.42 21.12
N ASP A 69 -27.35 4.05 22.34
CA ASP A 69 -27.22 4.98 23.48
C ASP A 69 -28.48 5.84 23.72
N GLY A 70 -29.67 5.25 23.49
CA GLY A 70 -30.96 5.93 23.63
C GLY A 70 -31.32 6.86 22.47
N ILE A 71 -30.48 6.97 21.43
CA ILE A 71 -30.72 7.78 20.23
C ILE A 71 -31.29 6.89 19.12
N LEU A 72 -32.43 7.28 18.55
CA LEU A 72 -33.03 6.60 17.40
C LEU A 72 -32.36 7.05 16.09
N PHE A 73 -31.90 6.07 15.32
CA PHE A 73 -31.44 6.20 13.94
C PHE A 73 -32.45 5.49 13.02
N PRO A 74 -33.35 6.23 12.36
CA PRO A 74 -34.31 5.62 11.44
C PRO A 74 -33.62 4.91 10.27
N ALA A 75 -34.26 3.87 9.73
CA ALA A 75 -33.84 3.22 8.50
C ALA A 75 -33.65 4.25 7.37
N GLY A 76 -32.55 4.12 6.63
CA GLY A 76 -32.13 5.08 5.59
C GLY A 76 -31.23 6.20 6.09
N SER A 77 -31.02 6.34 7.41
CA SER A 77 -30.12 7.36 7.96
C SER A 77 -28.65 7.07 7.61
N THR A 78 -27.94 8.08 7.10
CA THR A 78 -26.48 8.02 6.98
C THR A 78 -25.84 8.49 8.27
N VAL A 79 -25.04 7.63 8.89
CA VAL A 79 -24.34 7.88 10.14
C VAL A 79 -22.85 8.03 9.85
N LEU A 80 -22.27 9.18 10.20
CA LEU A 80 -20.83 9.40 10.12
C LEU A 80 -20.21 9.09 11.48
N LEU A 81 -19.35 8.07 11.51
CA LEU A 81 -18.65 7.66 12.74
C LEU A 81 -17.41 8.52 12.92
N GLY A 82 -17.26 9.16 14.08
CA GLY A 82 -16.05 9.92 14.44
C GLY A 82 -14.95 9.00 14.94
N LEU A 83 -14.26 8.28 14.04
CA LEU A 83 -13.22 7.30 14.40
C LEU A 83 -12.07 7.92 15.20
N HIS A 84 -11.63 9.12 14.81
CA HIS A 84 -10.56 9.82 15.52
C HIS A 84 -11.00 10.25 16.92
N ALA A 85 -12.19 10.87 17.04
CA ALA A 85 -12.74 11.27 18.34
C ALA A 85 -12.94 10.07 19.27
N GLY A 86 -13.47 8.95 18.74
CA GLY A 86 -13.61 7.70 19.48
C GLY A 86 -12.25 7.13 19.93
N GLY A 87 -11.24 7.15 19.05
CA GLY A 87 -9.89 6.71 19.39
C GLY A 87 -9.21 7.56 20.47
N LEU A 88 -9.53 8.85 20.57
CA LEU A 88 -9.03 9.71 21.65
C LEU A 88 -9.77 9.44 22.97
N SER A 89 -11.09 9.24 22.95
CA SER A 89 -11.88 9.01 24.18
C SER A 89 -11.65 7.65 24.82
N GLU A 90 -11.29 6.63 24.03
CA GLU A 90 -11.01 5.27 24.52
C GLU A 90 -9.63 5.12 25.17
N ALA A 91 -8.75 6.13 25.05
CA ALA A 91 -7.33 6.02 25.41
C ALA A 91 -6.99 6.33 26.89
N GLU A 92 -7.90 6.04 27.81
CA GLU A 92 -7.82 6.37 29.25
C GLU A 92 -7.78 7.90 29.53
N GLU A 93 -7.60 8.31 30.80
CA GLU A 93 -7.73 9.71 31.26
C GLU A 93 -6.83 10.72 30.49
N GLN A 94 -5.72 10.27 29.91
CA GLN A 94 -4.76 11.08 29.14
C GLN A 94 -4.89 10.89 27.61
N GLY A 95 -6.09 10.57 27.12
CA GLY A 95 -6.31 10.31 25.69
C GLY A 95 -6.03 11.50 24.77
N PHE A 96 -6.09 12.74 25.28
CA PHE A 96 -5.80 13.95 24.50
C PHE A 96 -4.33 14.36 24.50
N GLU A 97 -3.45 13.58 25.13
CA GLU A 97 -2.01 13.82 25.14
C GLU A 97 -1.31 12.88 24.15
N PHE A 98 -0.34 13.42 23.40
CA PHE A 98 0.54 12.63 22.54
C PHE A 98 1.71 12.11 23.36
N ASN A 99 1.89 10.78 23.40
CA ASN A 99 2.91 10.13 24.19
C ASN A 99 3.43 8.85 23.50
N ILE A 100 4.62 8.91 22.90
CA ILE A 100 5.27 7.75 22.25
C ILE A 100 5.66 6.62 23.21
N PHE A 101 5.67 6.90 24.53
CA PHE A 101 5.96 5.91 25.57
C PHE A 101 4.70 5.19 26.07
N ARG A 102 3.53 5.50 25.49
CA ARG A 102 2.28 4.82 25.83
C ARG A 102 2.42 3.31 25.58
N GLU A 103 1.81 2.52 26.46
CA GLU A 103 1.89 1.07 26.38
C GLU A 103 1.41 0.55 25.01
N SER A 104 2.16 -0.39 24.45
CA SER A 104 1.81 -1.05 23.19
C SER A 104 0.47 -1.78 23.34
N GLY A 105 -0.53 -1.38 22.54
CA GLY A 105 -1.86 -1.98 22.56
C GLY A 105 -2.99 -1.03 22.96
N CYS A 106 -2.71 0.24 23.25
CA CYS A 106 -3.75 1.25 23.43
C CYS A 106 -4.71 1.26 22.23
N PRO A 107 -6.02 1.04 22.43
CA PRO A 107 -6.94 0.86 21.32
C PRO A 107 -7.09 2.15 20.53
N HIS A 108 -7.10 2.04 19.20
CA HIS A 108 -7.39 3.15 18.30
C HIS A 108 -8.21 2.71 17.09
N LEU A 109 -8.96 3.63 16.50
CA LEU A 109 -9.85 3.33 15.37
C LEU A 109 -9.32 3.80 14.01
N ALA A 110 -8.03 4.15 13.90
CA ALA A 110 -7.40 4.61 12.66
C ALA A 110 -7.56 3.63 11.47
N PHE A 111 -7.65 2.34 11.77
CA PHE A 111 -7.86 1.28 10.78
C PHE A 111 -9.31 0.76 10.74
N GLY A 112 -10.24 1.43 11.44
CA GLY A 112 -11.60 0.95 11.63
C GLY A 112 -11.66 -0.31 12.50
N SER A 113 -12.79 -1.01 12.45
CA SER A 113 -13.04 -2.24 13.21
C SER A 113 -14.06 -3.15 12.48
N GLY A 114 -14.16 -4.40 12.93
CA GLY A 114 -15.09 -5.41 12.43
C GLY A 114 -14.80 -5.88 11.00
N ALA A 115 -15.86 -6.24 10.26
CA ALA A 115 -15.75 -6.78 8.90
C ALA A 115 -15.07 -5.84 7.90
N HIS A 116 -14.99 -4.54 8.21
CA HIS A 116 -14.34 -3.52 7.39
C HIS A 116 -13.02 -3.02 7.99
N HIS A 117 -12.41 -3.77 8.91
CA HIS A 117 -11.07 -3.46 9.39
C HIS A 117 -10.08 -3.37 8.20
N CYS A 118 -9.19 -2.38 8.23
CA CYS A 118 -8.30 -2.07 7.12
C CYS A 118 -7.47 -3.29 6.70
N LEU A 119 -7.66 -3.73 5.46
CA LEU A 119 -6.89 -4.83 4.87
C LEU A 119 -5.40 -4.49 4.74
N GLY A 120 -5.06 -3.20 4.62
CA GLY A 120 -3.70 -2.71 4.46
C GLY A 120 -2.99 -2.33 5.76
N ALA A 121 -3.59 -2.58 6.93
CA ALA A 121 -3.06 -2.07 8.22
C ALA A 121 -1.61 -2.49 8.47
N SER A 122 -1.26 -3.76 8.22
CA SER A 122 0.12 -4.24 8.42
C SER A 122 1.11 -3.60 7.45
N LEU A 123 0.71 -3.35 6.20
CA LEU A 123 1.56 -2.68 5.22
C LEU A 123 1.76 -1.21 5.58
N ALA A 124 0.68 -0.50 5.94
CA ALA A 124 0.76 0.89 6.36
C ALA A 124 1.69 1.06 7.58
N ARG A 125 1.61 0.14 8.56
CA ARG A 125 2.52 0.11 9.71
C ARG A 125 3.98 -0.04 9.27
N ALA A 126 4.28 -1.03 8.43
CA ALA A 126 5.63 -1.23 7.93
C ALA A 126 6.17 0.00 7.18
N GLU A 127 5.36 0.59 6.29
CA GLU A 127 5.73 1.80 5.55
C GLU A 127 5.98 2.99 6.48
N LEU A 128 5.13 3.21 7.50
CA LEU A 128 5.27 4.30 8.45
C LEU A 128 6.50 4.10 9.35
N GLN A 129 6.75 2.87 9.81
CA GLN A 129 7.91 2.54 10.65
C GLN A 129 9.22 2.75 9.88
N GLU A 130 9.32 2.25 8.64
CA GLU A 130 10.51 2.44 7.80
C GLU A 130 10.74 3.91 7.44
N ALA A 131 9.68 4.64 7.09
CA ALA A 131 9.78 6.05 6.74
C ALA A 131 10.16 6.92 7.93
N LEU A 132 9.54 6.69 9.11
CA LEU A 132 9.86 7.39 10.33
C LEU A 132 11.28 7.07 10.80
N GLY A 133 11.67 5.78 10.78
CA GLY A 133 13.02 5.36 11.15
C GLY A 133 14.09 5.99 10.27
N SER A 134 13.90 5.96 8.94
CA SER A 134 14.80 6.63 7.99
C SER A 134 14.91 8.13 8.23
N PHE A 135 13.80 8.78 8.62
CA PHE A 135 13.78 10.21 8.89
C PHE A 135 14.53 10.53 10.20
N VAL A 136 14.18 9.83 11.27
CA VAL A 136 14.78 9.96 12.61
C VAL A 136 16.27 9.69 12.58
N GLU A 137 16.75 8.72 11.79
CA GLU A 137 18.19 8.45 11.62
C GLU A 137 18.91 9.67 11.00
N LYS A 138 18.36 10.22 9.92
CA LYS A 138 19.04 11.22 9.07
C LYS A 138 18.85 12.66 9.51
N VAL A 139 17.80 12.97 10.26
CA VAL A 139 17.44 14.34 10.65
C VAL A 139 17.64 14.51 12.16
N SER A 140 18.72 15.19 12.56
CA SER A 140 19.08 15.36 13.98
C SER A 140 18.08 16.15 14.78
N SER A 141 17.62 17.26 14.20
CA SER A 141 16.56 18.08 14.73
C SER A 141 15.96 18.90 13.59
N TYR A 142 14.70 19.28 13.75
CA TYR A 142 13.99 20.09 12.79
C TYR A 142 12.92 20.91 13.49
N GLU A 143 12.49 22.00 12.86
CA GLU A 143 11.41 22.86 13.32
C GLU A 143 10.41 23.10 12.17
N LEU A 144 9.17 23.43 12.52
CA LEU A 144 8.20 23.93 11.55
C LEU A 144 8.61 25.34 11.10
N VAL A 145 8.66 25.57 9.79
CA VAL A 145 8.93 26.91 9.22
C VAL A 145 7.72 27.83 9.40
N SER A 146 6.53 27.23 9.35
CA SER A 146 5.24 27.89 9.42
C SER A 146 4.21 26.93 10.00
N PRO A 147 3.07 27.43 10.54
CA PRO A 147 1.97 26.58 10.95
C PRO A 147 1.54 25.65 9.81
N VAL A 148 1.27 24.38 10.13
CA VAL A 148 0.87 23.38 9.13
C VAL A 148 -0.44 23.79 8.45
N GLU A 149 -0.44 23.81 7.13
CA GLU A 149 -1.67 24.02 6.36
C GLU A 149 -2.38 22.68 6.22
N TRP A 150 -3.46 22.48 6.97
CA TRP A 150 -4.22 21.24 6.96
C TRP A 150 -5.25 21.22 5.84
N LYS A 151 -5.51 20.03 5.29
CA LYS A 151 -6.65 19.81 4.38
C LYS A 151 -7.97 20.16 5.12
N PRO A 152 -9.02 20.62 4.40
CA PRO A 152 -10.34 20.82 4.97
C PRO A 152 -10.86 19.55 5.65
N LEU A 153 -11.51 19.70 6.82
CA LEU A 153 -12.10 18.59 7.57
C LEU A 153 -13.23 17.88 6.82
N SER A 154 -13.77 18.47 5.76
CA SER A 154 -14.75 17.85 4.87
C SER A 154 -14.17 16.72 4.01
N MET A 155 -12.83 16.52 3.98
CA MET A 155 -12.21 15.39 3.31
C MET A 155 -12.17 14.15 4.21
N GLY A 156 -12.61 13.00 3.69
CA GLY A 156 -12.57 11.73 4.43
C GLY A 156 -11.15 11.24 4.75
N ILE A 157 -10.19 11.53 3.86
CA ILE A 157 -8.76 11.34 4.11
C ILE A 157 -8.15 12.72 4.40
N TRP A 158 -7.61 12.88 5.59
CA TRP A 158 -7.18 14.14 6.17
C TRP A 158 -5.69 14.12 6.50
N GLY A 159 -5.05 15.30 6.54
CA GLY A 159 -3.63 15.47 6.82
C GLY A 159 -3.10 16.80 6.28
N PRO A 160 -1.77 17.02 6.33
CA PRO A 160 -1.17 18.26 5.84
C PRO A 160 -1.39 18.41 4.33
N ALA A 161 -1.95 19.55 3.91
CA ALA A 161 -1.91 20.00 2.52
C ALA A 161 -0.50 20.55 2.19
N LYS A 162 0.10 21.25 3.16
CA LYS A 162 1.47 21.76 3.10
C LYS A 162 2.12 21.64 4.49
N LEU A 163 3.34 21.10 4.51
CA LEU A 163 4.19 20.96 5.69
C LEU A 163 5.58 21.43 5.30
N GLU A 164 6.03 22.55 5.87
CA GLU A 164 7.36 23.10 5.65
C GLU A 164 8.19 22.94 6.91
N ILE A 165 9.28 22.19 6.79
CA ILE A 165 10.22 21.95 7.89
C ILE A 165 11.58 22.53 7.55
N LYS A 166 12.30 22.96 8.58
CA LYS A 166 13.70 23.38 8.50
C LYS A 166 14.54 22.44 9.34
N ILE A 167 15.48 21.75 8.70
CA ILE A 167 16.46 20.91 9.39
C ILE A 167 17.48 21.82 10.05
N LEU A 168 17.71 21.61 11.34
CA LEU A 168 18.64 22.40 12.14
C LEU A 168 20.03 21.76 12.08
N ALA A 169 21.07 22.59 11.93
CA ALA A 169 22.45 22.11 11.98
C ALA A 169 22.80 21.66 13.41
N GLU A 170 23.50 20.53 13.54
CA GLU A 170 23.89 20.01 14.85
C GLU A 170 24.76 21.01 15.64
N GLY A 171 24.40 21.25 16.89
CA GLY A 171 25.29 21.88 17.86
C GLY A 171 26.49 20.97 18.11
N LYS A 172 27.71 21.49 17.90
CA LYS A 172 28.98 20.78 18.05
C LYS A 172 29.07 19.98 19.37
N SER A 173 28.96 18.66 19.31
CA SER A 173 29.61 17.76 20.27
C SER A 173 30.86 17.17 19.60
N ASP A 174 32.01 17.46 20.17
CA ASP A 174 33.34 17.24 19.61
C ASP A 174 33.70 15.74 19.61
N LYS A 175 33.56 15.05 18.47
CA LYS A 175 34.30 13.82 18.14
C LYS A 175 34.61 13.76 16.64
N SER A 176 35.77 14.30 16.27
CA SER A 176 36.72 13.78 15.28
C SER A 176 36.17 13.07 14.02
N GLN A 177 36.08 13.86 12.94
CA GLN A 177 36.45 13.54 11.56
C GLN A 177 35.89 12.26 10.90
N ASN A 178 34.84 12.43 10.11
CA ASN A 178 34.90 12.09 8.67
C ASN A 178 34.02 13.08 7.89
N GLN A 179 34.64 13.75 6.94
CA GLN A 179 34.15 14.94 6.25
C GLN A 179 33.22 14.53 5.09
N THR A 180 31.91 14.81 5.20
CA THR A 180 31.00 14.82 4.04
C THR A 180 30.38 16.21 3.91
N ASP A 181 30.93 16.96 2.96
CA ASP A 181 30.60 18.37 2.70
C ASP A 181 29.28 18.44 1.92
N PHE A 182 28.13 18.45 2.61
CA PHE A 182 26.83 18.71 2.01
C PHE A 182 26.59 20.23 1.95
N LYS A 183 26.84 20.84 0.78
CA LYS A 183 26.54 22.27 0.53
C LYS A 183 25.22 22.40 -0.22
N THR A 184 24.19 22.90 0.48
CA THR A 184 22.93 23.33 -0.11
C THR A 184 23.12 24.61 -0.95
N THR A 185 22.27 24.72 -1.96
CA THR A 185 22.14 25.78 -2.97
C THR A 185 22.41 27.20 -2.45
N VAL A 186 23.60 27.72 -2.73
CA VAL A 186 23.79 29.17 -2.96
C VAL A 186 23.76 29.35 -4.47
N LYS A 187 22.92 30.26 -4.97
CA LYS A 187 23.00 30.73 -6.36
C LYS A 187 24.38 31.37 -6.56
N ALA A 188 25.34 30.61 -7.05
CA ALA A 188 26.60 31.12 -7.53
C ALA A 188 27.01 30.31 -8.76
N GLU A 189 27.22 31.02 -9.86
CA GLU A 189 27.56 30.49 -11.18
C GLU A 189 28.78 29.55 -11.08
N SER A 190 28.59 28.27 -11.37
CA SER A 190 29.67 27.28 -11.26
C SER A 190 30.42 27.15 -12.58
N LYS A 191 31.69 27.56 -12.58
CA LYS A 191 32.70 26.96 -13.47
C LYS A 191 32.95 25.53 -13.00
N LEU A 192 32.72 24.58 -13.91
CA LEU A 192 32.84 23.14 -13.70
C LEU A 192 34.31 22.72 -13.70
N GLU A 193 34.71 21.96 -12.69
CA GLU A 193 35.82 21.01 -12.79
C GLU A 193 35.32 19.59 -12.49
N ASN A 194 35.75 18.68 -13.35
CA ASN A 194 35.25 17.32 -13.54
C ASN A 194 35.76 16.35 -12.45
N ASN A 195 34.87 15.48 -11.95
CA ASN A 195 35.30 14.21 -11.36
C ASN A 195 34.24 13.10 -11.53
N GLU A 196 34.71 11.90 -11.91
CA GLU A 196 33.98 10.79 -12.55
C GLU A 196 32.83 10.16 -11.74
N SER A 197 32.76 10.35 -10.41
CA SER A 197 31.66 9.80 -9.58
C SER A 197 30.32 10.53 -9.75
N SER A 198 30.38 11.78 -10.23
CA SER A 198 29.21 12.61 -10.54
C SER A 198 28.45 12.07 -11.77
N GLU A 199 29.14 11.45 -12.72
CA GLU A 199 28.55 11.05 -14.00
C GLU A 199 27.58 9.88 -13.87
N VAL A 200 27.91 8.87 -13.06
CA VAL A 200 27.07 7.68 -12.85
C VAL A 200 25.76 8.03 -12.11
N VAL A 201 25.86 8.84 -11.06
CA VAL A 201 24.68 9.31 -10.31
C VAL A 201 23.83 10.25 -11.17
N ASN A 202 24.45 11.14 -11.93
CA ASN A 202 23.73 12.01 -12.87
C ASN A 202 23.10 11.22 -14.02
N GLN A 203 23.69 10.10 -14.44
CA GLN A 203 23.08 9.19 -15.41
C GLN A 203 21.81 8.56 -14.84
N TRP A 204 21.83 8.05 -13.61
CA TRP A 204 20.64 7.44 -12.98
C TRP A 204 19.50 8.45 -12.80
N ILE A 205 19.84 9.68 -12.42
CA ILE A 205 18.86 10.77 -12.28
C ILE A 205 18.25 11.13 -13.64
N ARG A 206 19.08 11.22 -14.70
CA ARG A 206 18.62 11.50 -16.07
C ARG A 206 17.74 10.38 -16.63
N GLU A 207 18.15 9.12 -16.49
CA GLU A 207 17.38 7.94 -16.93
C GLU A 207 16.05 7.80 -16.17
N ALA A 208 16.06 8.06 -14.85
CA ALA A 208 14.85 8.04 -14.05
C ALA A 208 13.89 9.19 -14.38
N ASP A 209 14.40 10.40 -14.66
CA ASP A 209 13.58 11.55 -15.06
C ASP A 209 12.91 11.32 -16.42
N GLU A 210 13.66 10.77 -17.39
CA GLU A 210 13.12 10.41 -18.70
C GLU A 210 12.04 9.33 -18.59
N THR A 211 12.26 8.32 -17.74
CA THR A 211 11.28 7.27 -17.44
C THR A 211 10.03 7.85 -16.76
N ARG A 212 10.18 8.73 -15.76
CA ARG A 212 9.06 9.39 -15.06
C ARG A 212 8.27 10.31 -15.99
N ARG A 213 8.96 11.04 -16.87
CA ARG A 213 8.34 11.92 -17.86
C ARG A 213 7.55 11.11 -18.88
N THR A 214 8.11 10.03 -19.38
CA THR A 214 7.44 9.08 -20.30
C THR A 214 6.21 8.46 -19.64
N LEU A 215 6.32 8.01 -18.38
CA LEU A 215 5.18 7.51 -17.61
C LEU A 215 4.11 8.58 -17.43
N ARG A 216 4.46 9.80 -16.99
CA ARG A 216 3.50 10.91 -16.84
C ARG A 216 2.78 11.27 -18.12
N LEU A 217 3.48 11.29 -19.26
CA LEU A 217 2.88 11.53 -20.57
C LEU A 217 1.96 10.39 -21.01
N SER A 218 2.18 9.17 -20.53
CA SER A 218 1.31 8.02 -20.79
C SER A 218 0.05 7.96 -19.92
N ILE A 219 0.05 8.62 -18.74
CA ILE A 219 -1.07 8.62 -17.78
C ILE A 219 -2.39 9.06 -18.42
N PRO A 220 -2.48 10.19 -19.16
CA PRO A 220 -3.72 10.61 -19.83
C PRO A 220 -4.30 9.54 -20.76
N GLY A 221 -3.46 8.72 -21.39
CA GLY A 221 -3.91 7.59 -22.22
C GLY A 221 -4.41 6.39 -21.41
N LEU A 222 -3.84 6.16 -20.22
CA LEU A 222 -4.22 5.05 -19.33
C LEU A 222 -5.52 5.30 -18.56
N ILE A 223 -5.85 6.57 -18.28
CA ILE A 223 -7.05 6.95 -17.53
C ILE A 223 -8.23 7.35 -18.43
N ARG A 224 -8.03 7.45 -19.75
CA ARG A 224 -9.08 7.85 -20.68
C ARG A 224 -10.11 6.74 -20.80
N LYS A 225 -11.35 7.02 -20.39
CA LYS A 225 -12.49 6.10 -20.59
C LYS A 225 -12.60 5.74 -22.08
N PRO A 226 -12.57 4.45 -22.46
CA PRO A 226 -12.67 4.06 -23.86
C PRO A 226 -14.04 4.46 -24.42
N LYS A 227 -14.07 4.92 -25.68
CA LYS A 227 -15.32 5.36 -26.34
C LYS A 227 -16.30 4.22 -26.59
N PHE A 228 -15.81 2.99 -26.64
CA PHE A 228 -16.61 1.78 -26.82
C PHE A 228 -16.28 0.77 -25.72
N PRO A 229 -17.27 -0.01 -25.24
CA PRO A 229 -17.00 -1.10 -24.32
C PRO A 229 -16.08 -2.13 -24.98
N PRO A 230 -15.17 -2.78 -24.24
CA PRO A 230 -14.24 -3.74 -24.80
C PRO A 230 -15.00 -5.04 -25.17
N LEU A 231 -15.59 -5.08 -26.36
CA LEU A 231 -16.41 -6.21 -26.83
C LEU A 231 -15.65 -7.54 -26.77
N THR A 232 -14.37 -7.54 -27.15
CA THR A 232 -13.52 -8.74 -27.09
C THR A 232 -13.39 -9.28 -25.66
N ARG A 233 -13.25 -8.40 -24.67
CA ARG A 233 -13.23 -8.75 -23.24
C ARG A 233 -14.55 -9.33 -22.80
N LEU A 234 -15.65 -8.67 -23.16
CA LEU A 234 -16.99 -9.13 -22.83
C LEU A 234 -17.24 -10.54 -23.39
N LEU A 235 -16.97 -10.76 -24.68
CA LEU A 235 -17.11 -12.04 -25.34
C LEU A 235 -16.22 -13.13 -24.73
N THR A 236 -14.94 -12.82 -24.48
CA THR A 236 -14.00 -13.79 -23.87
C THR A 236 -14.44 -14.17 -22.47
N THR A 237 -14.93 -13.21 -21.70
CA THR A 237 -15.41 -13.41 -20.32
C THR A 237 -16.67 -14.26 -20.31
N VAL A 238 -17.68 -13.90 -21.10
CA VAL A 238 -18.92 -14.66 -21.24
C VAL A 238 -18.63 -16.08 -21.70
N PHE A 239 -17.76 -16.25 -22.69
CA PHE A 239 -17.38 -17.58 -23.19
C PHE A 239 -16.69 -18.43 -22.12
N ARG A 240 -15.69 -17.90 -21.41
CA ARG A 240 -14.90 -18.68 -20.43
C ARG A 240 -15.74 -19.06 -19.20
N PHE A 241 -16.50 -18.12 -18.64
CA PHE A 241 -17.40 -18.41 -17.52
C PHE A 241 -18.57 -19.29 -17.96
N GLY A 242 -19.15 -19.04 -19.14
CA GLY A 242 -20.20 -19.87 -19.73
C GLY A 242 -19.73 -21.30 -19.97
N LYS A 243 -18.52 -21.50 -20.50
CA LYS A 243 -17.92 -22.83 -20.67
C LYS A 243 -17.75 -23.55 -19.34
N ALA A 244 -17.26 -22.87 -18.30
CA ALA A 244 -17.12 -23.47 -16.97
C ALA A 244 -18.47 -23.90 -16.39
N PHE A 245 -19.51 -23.07 -16.53
CA PHE A 245 -20.87 -23.37 -16.09
C PHE A 245 -21.50 -24.54 -16.86
N ILE A 246 -21.36 -24.56 -18.18
CA ILE A 246 -21.86 -25.66 -19.03
C ILE A 246 -21.14 -26.96 -18.69
N MET A 247 -19.82 -26.93 -18.55
CA MET A 247 -19.02 -28.10 -18.18
C MET A 247 -19.40 -28.64 -16.81
N TRP A 248 -19.64 -27.76 -15.83
CA TRP A 248 -20.18 -28.14 -14.54
C TRP A 248 -21.53 -28.86 -14.67
N LYS A 249 -22.46 -28.28 -15.43
CA LYS A 249 -23.80 -28.85 -15.64
C LYS A 249 -23.77 -30.23 -16.31
N ILE A 250 -22.81 -30.48 -17.20
CA ILE A 250 -22.70 -31.74 -17.97
C ILE A 250 -21.86 -32.78 -17.23
N ARG A 251 -20.66 -32.44 -16.77
CA ARG A 251 -19.70 -33.39 -16.18
C ARG A 251 -20.05 -33.74 -14.74
N ASP A 252 -20.55 -32.76 -13.98
CA ASP A 252 -20.84 -32.92 -12.56
C ASP A 252 -22.35 -33.20 -12.35
N ARG A 253 -23.02 -33.74 -13.39
CA ARG A 253 -24.47 -34.02 -13.37
C ARG A 253 -24.90 -35.00 -12.29
N LYS A 254 -24.00 -35.93 -11.93
CA LYS A 254 -24.21 -36.98 -10.91
C LYS A 254 -23.96 -36.50 -9.48
N ALA A 255 -23.30 -35.35 -9.30
CA ALA A 255 -23.12 -34.74 -7.99
C ALA A 255 -24.44 -34.08 -7.57
N GLU A 256 -24.76 -34.15 -6.28
CA GLU A 256 -25.97 -33.61 -5.68
C GLU A 256 -25.66 -32.66 -4.51
N GLY A 257 -26.60 -31.76 -4.21
CA GLY A 257 -26.53 -30.91 -3.03
C GLY A 257 -25.26 -30.03 -2.94
N PRO A 258 -24.65 -29.92 -1.75
CA PRO A 258 -23.50 -29.05 -1.49
C PRO A 258 -22.23 -29.40 -2.30
N GLU A 259 -22.00 -30.68 -2.57
CA GLU A 259 -20.83 -31.14 -3.35
C GLU A 259 -20.87 -30.58 -4.78
N LYS A 260 -22.06 -30.58 -5.38
CA LYS A 260 -22.26 -30.01 -6.72
C LYS A 260 -21.95 -28.51 -6.75
N GLN A 261 -22.32 -27.77 -5.71
CA GLN A 261 -22.04 -26.33 -5.62
C GLN A 261 -20.54 -26.06 -5.45
N ALA A 262 -19.84 -26.85 -4.64
CA ALA A 262 -18.39 -26.71 -4.45
C ALA A 262 -17.62 -26.85 -5.77
N LEU A 263 -17.97 -27.84 -6.59
CA LEU A 263 -17.36 -28.05 -7.92
C LEU A 263 -17.59 -26.86 -8.87
N LEU A 264 -18.74 -26.19 -8.77
CA LEU A 264 -18.98 -24.96 -9.54
C LEU A 264 -18.05 -23.85 -9.07
N TYR A 265 -17.97 -23.60 -7.77
CA TYR A 265 -17.15 -22.52 -7.20
C TYR A 265 -15.67 -22.70 -7.51
N GLU A 266 -15.16 -23.93 -7.44
CA GLU A 266 -13.78 -24.24 -7.83
C GLU A 266 -13.51 -23.88 -9.31
N ARG A 267 -14.43 -24.25 -10.22
CA ARG A 267 -14.31 -23.91 -11.65
C ARG A 267 -14.36 -22.41 -11.89
N LEU A 268 -15.24 -21.69 -11.18
CA LEU A 268 -15.33 -20.23 -11.27
C LEU A 268 -14.03 -19.55 -10.79
N ARG A 269 -13.44 -20.02 -9.69
CA ARG A 269 -12.13 -19.55 -9.20
C ARG A 269 -11.04 -19.77 -10.25
N HIS A 270 -10.91 -20.98 -10.79
CA HIS A 270 -9.92 -21.27 -11.82
C HIS A 270 -10.06 -20.36 -13.05
N VAL A 271 -11.30 -20.10 -13.49
CA VAL A 271 -11.54 -19.15 -14.59
C VAL A 271 -11.14 -17.72 -14.21
N ALA A 272 -11.40 -17.30 -12.97
CA ALA A 272 -10.99 -15.99 -12.48
C ALA A 272 -9.45 -15.83 -12.46
N GLU A 273 -8.71 -16.86 -12.07
CA GLU A 273 -7.24 -16.88 -12.12
C GLU A 273 -6.72 -16.82 -13.57
N LEU A 274 -7.28 -17.62 -14.46
CA LEU A 274 -6.94 -17.63 -15.89
C LEU A 274 -7.22 -16.30 -16.60
N GLN A 275 -8.25 -15.58 -16.15
CA GLN A 275 -8.62 -14.26 -16.68
C GLN A 275 -7.75 -13.12 -16.12
N GLY A 276 -6.95 -13.40 -15.08
CA GLY A 276 -5.92 -12.50 -14.58
C GLY A 276 -6.38 -11.52 -13.49
N PRO A 277 -5.58 -10.47 -13.22
CA PRO A 277 -5.64 -9.70 -11.98
C PRO A 277 -7.00 -9.13 -11.61
N THR A 278 -7.76 -8.65 -12.61
CA THR A 278 -9.08 -8.05 -12.34
C THR A 278 -10.05 -9.06 -11.73
N TYR A 279 -10.05 -10.29 -12.25
CA TYR A 279 -10.96 -11.34 -11.80
C TYR A 279 -10.45 -12.02 -10.54
N VAL A 280 -9.14 -12.16 -10.38
CA VAL A 280 -8.53 -12.54 -9.09
C VAL A 280 -8.90 -11.53 -8.00
N LYS A 281 -8.89 -10.23 -8.30
CA LYS A 281 -9.35 -9.19 -7.37
C LYS A 281 -10.84 -9.29 -7.06
N LEU A 282 -11.68 -9.61 -8.05
CA LEU A 282 -13.09 -9.88 -7.80
C LEU A 282 -13.28 -11.09 -6.87
N ALA A 283 -12.53 -12.17 -7.07
CA ALA A 283 -12.54 -13.31 -6.17
C ALA A 283 -12.06 -12.93 -4.76
N GLN A 284 -11.00 -12.13 -4.63
CA GLN A 284 -10.55 -11.60 -3.33
C GLN A 284 -11.60 -10.72 -2.64
N LEU A 285 -12.46 -10.02 -3.39
CA LEU A 285 -13.58 -9.28 -2.82
C LEU A 285 -14.71 -10.20 -2.36
N ILE A 286 -15.06 -11.21 -3.15
CA ILE A 286 -16.05 -12.22 -2.78
C ILE A 286 -15.60 -12.91 -1.49
N SER A 287 -14.30 -13.21 -1.34
CA SER A 287 -13.77 -13.84 -0.13
C SER A 287 -13.73 -12.93 1.10
N ALA A 288 -13.82 -11.61 0.93
CA ALA A 288 -13.92 -10.64 2.02
C ALA A 288 -15.38 -10.30 2.40
N ALA A 289 -16.36 -10.76 1.62
CA ALA A 289 -17.78 -10.46 1.79
C ALA A 289 -18.54 -11.64 2.45
N GLU A 290 -18.05 -12.09 3.60
CA GLU A 290 -18.72 -13.10 4.44
C GLU A 290 -20.14 -12.65 4.81
N GLY A 291 -21.12 -13.55 4.69
CA GLY A 291 -22.54 -13.26 4.90
C GLY A 291 -23.29 -12.68 3.69
N VAL A 292 -22.59 -12.27 2.62
CA VAL A 292 -23.21 -11.82 1.36
C VAL A 292 -23.25 -12.93 0.31
N PHE A 293 -22.21 -13.78 0.29
CA PHE A 293 -22.10 -14.91 -0.62
C PHE A 293 -22.16 -16.24 0.14
N PRO A 294 -22.53 -17.36 -0.53
CA PRO A 294 -22.50 -18.68 0.08
C PRO A 294 -21.12 -18.99 0.67
N GLU A 295 -21.08 -19.56 1.88
CA GLU A 295 -19.81 -19.83 2.60
C GLU A 295 -18.82 -20.66 1.77
N ALA A 296 -19.31 -21.65 1.02
CA ALA A 296 -18.47 -22.47 0.15
C ALA A 296 -17.82 -21.65 -0.99
N LEU A 297 -18.51 -20.63 -1.51
CA LEU A 297 -17.95 -19.73 -2.53
C LEU A 297 -16.90 -18.80 -1.90
N VAL A 298 -17.19 -18.24 -0.72
CA VAL A 298 -16.23 -17.41 0.02
C VAL A 298 -14.96 -18.20 0.33
N ALA A 299 -15.10 -19.42 0.86
CA ALA A 299 -14.00 -20.31 1.20
C ALA A 299 -13.14 -20.65 -0.02
N GLU A 300 -13.76 -20.92 -1.17
CA GLU A 300 -13.03 -21.17 -2.41
C GLU A 300 -12.29 -19.93 -2.88
N CYS A 301 -12.94 -18.76 -2.86
CA CYS A 301 -12.34 -17.49 -3.25
C CYS A 301 -11.21 -17.04 -2.29
N LYS A 302 -11.15 -17.51 -1.04
CA LYS A 302 -10.03 -17.24 -0.11
C LYS A 302 -8.69 -17.76 -0.67
N LYS A 303 -8.71 -18.83 -1.47
CA LYS A 303 -7.51 -19.38 -2.13
C LYS A 303 -6.84 -18.37 -3.07
N CYS A 304 -7.58 -17.40 -3.59
CA CYS A 304 -7.02 -16.32 -4.41
C CYS A 304 -6.27 -15.24 -3.62
N ARG A 305 -6.22 -15.27 -2.28
CA ARG A 305 -5.49 -14.29 -1.46
C ARG A 305 -4.00 -14.59 -1.43
N ASP A 306 -3.64 -15.75 -0.89
CA ASP A 306 -2.25 -16.09 -0.55
C ASP A 306 -1.74 -17.39 -1.21
N GLN A 307 -2.58 -18.07 -2.01
CA GLN A 307 -2.26 -19.35 -2.68
C GLN A 307 -2.42 -19.27 -4.20
N VAL A 308 -2.16 -18.10 -4.81
CA VAL A 308 -2.20 -17.99 -6.28
C VAL A 308 -1.02 -18.77 -6.85
N SER A 309 -1.29 -19.74 -7.73
CA SER A 309 -0.24 -20.58 -8.31
C SER A 309 0.84 -19.74 -9.00
N PRO A 310 2.14 -19.95 -8.70
CA PRO A 310 3.22 -19.22 -9.33
C PRO A 310 3.29 -19.53 -10.83
N GLU A 311 3.78 -18.58 -11.62
CA GLU A 311 4.12 -18.84 -13.02
C GLU A 311 5.39 -19.70 -13.07
N PRO A 312 5.54 -20.56 -14.10
CA PRO A 312 6.76 -21.34 -14.28
C PRO A 312 8.01 -20.46 -14.37
N TRP A 313 9.09 -20.88 -13.73
CA TRP A 313 10.37 -20.14 -13.73
C TRP A 313 10.87 -19.80 -15.14
N ALA A 314 10.64 -20.67 -16.12
CA ALA A 314 11.01 -20.43 -17.51
C ALA A 314 10.36 -19.15 -18.10
N GLU A 315 9.12 -18.84 -17.72
CA GLU A 315 8.47 -17.62 -18.20
C GLU A 315 8.88 -16.39 -17.40
N VAL A 316 9.11 -16.56 -16.10
CA VAL A 316 9.49 -15.49 -15.16
C VAL A 316 10.92 -15.03 -15.40
N SER A 317 11.84 -15.96 -15.65
CA SER A 317 13.22 -15.66 -16.01
C SER A 317 13.32 -14.88 -17.32
N LYS A 318 12.39 -15.12 -18.26
CA LYS A 318 12.31 -14.33 -19.49
C LYS A 318 11.94 -12.87 -19.22
N VAL A 319 10.92 -12.62 -18.38
CA VAL A 319 10.57 -11.25 -17.96
C VAL A 319 11.75 -10.58 -17.25
N LEU A 320 12.41 -11.30 -16.34
CA LEU A 320 13.57 -10.78 -15.62
C LEU A 320 14.71 -10.37 -16.57
N ASN A 321 15.02 -11.19 -17.56
CA ASN A 321 16.07 -10.92 -18.54
C ASN A 321 15.69 -9.78 -19.49
N ASP A 322 14.44 -9.77 -19.98
CA ASP A 322 13.94 -8.77 -20.92
C ASP A 322 13.87 -7.37 -20.27
N GLU A 323 13.47 -7.28 -19.00
CA GLU A 323 13.32 -6.00 -18.29
C GLU A 323 14.64 -5.46 -17.73
N LEU A 324 15.56 -6.32 -17.26
CA LEU A 324 16.85 -5.88 -16.72
C LEU A 324 17.92 -5.68 -17.80
N GLY A 325 17.80 -6.33 -18.96
CA GLY A 325 18.76 -6.23 -20.05
C GLY A 325 20.21 -6.48 -19.57
N ASN A 326 21.09 -5.53 -19.86
CA ASN A 326 22.51 -5.61 -19.48
C ASN A 326 22.73 -5.72 -17.96
N ARG A 327 21.79 -5.24 -17.13
CA ARG A 327 21.90 -5.32 -15.67
C ARG A 327 21.59 -6.69 -15.09
N ARG A 328 21.17 -7.65 -15.92
CA ARG A 328 20.99 -9.04 -15.49
C ARG A 328 22.28 -9.63 -14.91
N SER A 329 23.45 -9.19 -15.39
CA SER A 329 24.76 -9.63 -14.87
C SER A 329 25.00 -9.25 -13.41
N ASP A 330 24.28 -8.24 -12.89
CA ASP A 330 24.40 -7.81 -11.50
C ASP A 330 23.80 -8.83 -10.52
N ILE A 331 22.97 -9.76 -11.01
CA ILE A 331 22.32 -10.80 -10.21
C ILE A 331 23.06 -12.13 -10.42
N VAL A 332 23.73 -12.60 -9.37
CA VAL A 332 24.53 -13.85 -9.37
C VAL A 332 23.62 -15.06 -9.38
N SER A 333 22.61 -15.08 -8.51
CA SER A 333 21.69 -16.20 -8.38
C SER A 333 20.28 -15.73 -8.05
N VAL A 334 19.29 -16.53 -8.42
CA VAL A 334 17.89 -16.34 -8.06
C VAL A 334 17.33 -17.69 -7.63
N ASN A 335 16.66 -17.74 -6.47
CA ASN A 335 15.91 -18.89 -6.04
C ASN A 335 14.71 -19.08 -6.98
N GLN A 336 14.67 -20.20 -7.72
CA GLN A 336 13.63 -20.45 -8.71
C GLN A 336 12.25 -20.70 -8.08
N ILE A 337 12.23 -21.08 -6.81
CA ILE A 337 11.00 -21.25 -6.03
C ILE A 337 10.64 -19.86 -5.46
N PRO A 338 9.48 -19.29 -5.82
CA PRO A 338 9.08 -18.01 -5.30
C PRO A 338 8.71 -18.13 -3.81
N ILE A 339 9.13 -17.15 -3.02
CA ILE A 339 8.70 -17.02 -1.61
C ILE A 339 7.26 -16.51 -1.50
N ALA A 340 6.77 -15.82 -2.53
CA ALA A 340 5.38 -15.39 -2.62
C ALA A 340 4.93 -15.24 -4.09
N ALA A 341 3.67 -15.55 -4.36
CA ALA A 341 3.05 -15.34 -5.67
C ALA A 341 1.72 -14.60 -5.53
N ALA A 342 1.55 -13.54 -6.33
CA ALA A 342 0.37 -12.71 -6.33
C ALA A 342 -0.20 -12.55 -7.74
N SER A 343 -1.34 -11.87 -7.82
CA SER A 343 -2.08 -11.65 -9.07
C SER A 343 -1.30 -10.95 -10.19
N ILE A 344 -0.33 -10.08 -9.86
CA ILE A 344 0.41 -9.24 -10.82
C ILE A 344 1.88 -9.64 -10.92
N ALA A 345 2.46 -10.19 -9.86
CA ALA A 345 3.89 -10.46 -9.75
C ALA A 345 4.14 -11.65 -8.82
N GLN A 346 5.33 -12.21 -8.90
CA GLN A 346 5.85 -13.17 -7.94
C GLN A 346 7.21 -12.73 -7.43
N VAL A 347 7.56 -13.18 -6.23
CA VAL A 347 8.67 -12.68 -5.44
C VAL A 347 9.67 -13.81 -5.24
N HIS A 348 10.93 -13.54 -5.55
CA HIS A 348 12.03 -14.48 -5.46
C HIS A 348 13.18 -13.88 -4.63
N GLU A 349 13.87 -14.73 -3.89
CA GLU A 349 15.16 -14.39 -3.28
C GLU A 349 16.24 -14.41 -4.35
N ALA A 350 17.20 -13.50 -4.26
CA ALA A 350 18.32 -13.40 -5.19
C ALA A 350 19.57 -12.86 -4.49
N VAL A 351 20.74 -13.13 -5.07
CA VAL A 351 22.02 -12.64 -4.58
C VAL A 351 22.65 -11.76 -5.65
N LEU A 352 23.13 -10.57 -5.28
CA LEU A 352 23.82 -9.65 -6.17
C LEU A 352 25.32 -9.97 -6.30
N SER A 353 25.98 -9.40 -7.30
CA SER A 353 27.42 -9.55 -7.57
C SER A 353 28.33 -9.08 -6.44
N ASN A 354 27.83 -8.18 -5.60
CA ASN A 354 28.51 -7.72 -4.38
C ASN A 354 28.26 -8.62 -3.16
N GLY A 355 27.56 -9.75 -3.31
CA GLY A 355 27.24 -10.70 -2.25
C GLY A 355 26.04 -10.32 -1.37
N SER A 356 25.31 -9.25 -1.69
CA SER A 356 24.11 -8.86 -0.93
C SER A 356 22.91 -9.73 -1.26
N ASP A 357 22.18 -10.18 -0.23
CA ASP A 357 20.88 -10.82 -0.36
C ASP A 357 19.80 -9.79 -0.67
N VAL A 358 18.98 -10.06 -1.70
CA VAL A 358 17.89 -9.19 -2.11
C VAL A 358 16.63 -9.99 -2.43
N VAL A 359 15.50 -9.31 -2.36
CA VAL A 359 14.22 -9.84 -2.80
C VAL A 359 13.82 -9.15 -4.10
N ILE A 360 13.64 -9.93 -5.17
CA ILE A 360 13.23 -9.43 -6.48
C ILE A 360 11.77 -9.77 -6.74
N LYS A 361 10.99 -8.74 -7.07
CA LYS A 361 9.57 -8.87 -7.42
C LYS A 361 9.43 -8.78 -8.93
N ILE A 362 9.12 -9.90 -9.56
CA ILE A 362 9.07 -10.05 -11.01
C ILE A 362 7.61 -10.02 -11.46
N GLN A 363 7.29 -9.14 -12.41
CA GLN A 363 5.94 -9.07 -12.97
C GLN A 363 5.58 -10.36 -13.71
N ARG A 364 4.31 -10.77 -13.66
CA ARG A 364 3.85 -11.93 -14.41
C ARG A 364 3.97 -11.66 -15.92
N PRO A 365 4.34 -12.66 -16.74
CA PRO A 365 4.41 -12.54 -18.18
C PRO A 365 3.10 -12.00 -18.78
N GLY A 366 3.21 -11.01 -19.66
CA GLY A 366 2.08 -10.44 -20.40
C GLY A 366 1.06 -9.69 -19.54
N ILE A 367 1.38 -9.31 -18.30
CA ILE A 367 0.44 -8.67 -17.38
C ILE A 367 -0.15 -7.37 -17.93
N ARG A 368 0.66 -6.57 -18.64
CA ARG A 368 0.22 -5.34 -19.30
C ARG A 368 -0.92 -5.61 -20.28
N LYS A 369 -0.82 -6.67 -21.09
CA LYS A 369 -1.87 -7.08 -22.04
C LYS A 369 -3.11 -7.63 -21.31
N LYS A 370 -2.91 -8.39 -20.23
CA LYS A 370 -4.02 -8.88 -19.38
C LYS A 370 -4.78 -7.74 -18.70
N VAL A 371 -4.11 -6.64 -18.36
CA VAL A 371 -4.74 -5.45 -17.75
C VAL A 371 -5.37 -4.54 -18.80
N MET A 372 -4.71 -4.33 -19.94
CA MET A 372 -5.13 -3.36 -20.96
C MET A 372 -6.06 -3.92 -22.03
N THR A 373 -6.05 -5.23 -22.30
CA THR A 373 -6.59 -5.79 -23.56
C THR A 373 -7.47 -7.04 -23.39
N ILE A 374 -7.46 -7.70 -22.23
CA ILE A 374 -8.30 -8.87 -21.92
C ILE A 374 -9.46 -8.49 -21.02
#